data_AF-A0A150UQZ1-F1
#
_entry.id   AF-A0A150UQZ1-F1
#
_cell.length_a   1.000
_cell.length_b   1.000
_cell.length_c   1.000
_cell.angle_alpha   90.00
_cell.angle_beta   90.00
_cell.angle_gamma   90.00
#
_symmetry.space_group_name_H-M   'P 1'
#
loop_
_entity.id
_entity.type
_entity.pdbx_description
1 polymer ?
#
loop_
_entity_poly.entity_id
_entity_poly.type
_entity_poly.pdbx_seq_one_letter_code
_entity_poly.pdbx_strand_id
1 'polypeptide(L)'
;MDLKGSDAVSKILSSRFQEDEKDLVVHKDPCELKQGQEVIMCPVDTGYNSKDAGKLVGLSIYEAVVKTKSQQEEREIRIHYPRWNFAIDAVPKAAASGQ
;
A
#
# COMPACT_ATOMS: atom_id res chain seq x y z
N MET A 1 10.09 -3.21 28.04
CA MET A 1 10.55 -1.85 27.65
C MET A 1 9.67 -1.50 26.48
N ASP A 2 8.77 -0.54 26.68
CA ASP A 2 7.66 -0.34 25.76
C ASP A 2 7.95 0.85 24.85
N LEU A 3 7.69 0.69 23.56
CA LEU A 3 7.91 1.73 22.55
C LEU A 3 6.65 2.60 22.45
N LYS A 4 6.77 3.91 22.65
CA LYS A 4 5.66 4.85 22.44
C LYS A 4 5.37 5.01 20.95
N GLY A 5 4.11 5.32 20.62
CA GLY A 5 3.69 5.53 19.23
C GLY A 5 4.50 6.61 18.50
N SER A 6 4.78 7.74 19.17
CA SER A 6 5.62 8.81 18.60
C SER A 6 7.02 8.32 18.23
N ASP A 7 7.63 7.53 19.12
CA ASP A 7 8.99 7.01 18.94
C ASP A 7 9.02 5.96 17.82
N ALA A 8 7.95 5.16 17.68
CA ALA A 8 7.77 4.23 16.58
C ALA A 8 7.67 4.96 15.23
N VAL A 9 6.87 6.03 15.15
CA VAL A 9 6.75 6.85 13.94
C VAL A 9 8.11 7.43 13.57
N SER A 10 8.82 8.07 14.50
CA SER A 10 10.15 8.63 14.22
C SER A 10 11.15 7.59 13.73
N LYS A 11 11.10 6.36 14.28
CA LYS A 11 11.95 5.25 13.81
C LYS A 11 11.60 4.79 12.41
N ILE A 12 10.32 4.61 12.10
CA ILE A 12 9.86 4.19 10.77
C ILE A 12 10.27 5.23 9.72
N LEU A 13 9.99 6.51 9.98
CA LEU A 13 10.23 7.61 9.04
C LEU A 13 11.71 7.92 8.77
N SER A 14 12.60 7.50 9.67
CA SER A 14 14.06 7.66 9.52
C SER A 14 14.77 6.41 9.03
N SER A 15 14.06 5.28 8.93
CA SER A 15 14.64 4.02 8.47
C SER A 15 14.69 3.93 6.96
N ARG A 16 15.65 3.15 6.45
CA ARG A 16 15.67 2.74 5.05
C ARG A 16 14.65 1.61 4.82
N PHE A 17 14.17 1.50 3.59
CA PHE A 17 13.44 0.29 3.18
C PHE A 17 14.38 -0.92 3.19
N GLN A 18 13.83 -2.06 3.59
CA GLN A 18 14.57 -3.32 3.61
C GLN A 18 14.77 -3.88 2.19
N GLU A 19 13.82 -3.61 1.30
CA GLU A 19 13.75 -4.14 -0.05
C GLU A 19 14.42 -3.20 -1.05
N ASP A 20 15.09 -3.77 -2.06
CA ASP A 20 15.57 -3.00 -3.20
C ASP A 20 14.40 -2.70 -4.15
N GLU A 21 14.43 -1.55 -4.83
CA GLU A 21 13.36 -1.19 -5.79
C GLU A 21 13.20 -2.20 -6.93
N LYS A 22 14.28 -2.91 -7.30
CA LYS A 22 14.26 -3.95 -8.34
C LYS A 22 13.44 -5.18 -7.93
N ASP A 23 13.26 -5.41 -6.63
CA ASP A 23 12.51 -6.54 -6.09
C ASP A 23 11.00 -6.23 -6.01
N LEU A 24 10.65 -4.94 -6.11
CA LEU A 24 9.28 -4.45 -6.14
C LEU A 24 8.70 -4.53 -7.55
N VAL A 25 8.23 -5.73 -7.89
CA VAL A 25 7.60 -6.03 -9.18
C VAL A 25 6.14 -6.43 -8.97
N VAL A 26 5.24 -5.83 -9.76
CA VAL A 26 3.87 -6.31 -9.90
C VAL A 26 3.84 -7.47 -10.90
N HIS A 27 3.79 -8.69 -10.38
CA HIS A 27 3.65 -9.88 -11.20
C HIS A 27 2.24 -9.94 -11.83
N LYS A 28 2.16 -10.45 -13.06
CA LYS A 28 0.88 -10.69 -13.72
C LYS A 28 0.10 -11.74 -12.93
N ASP A 29 -1.12 -11.39 -12.54
CA ASP A 29 -2.02 -12.27 -11.81
C ASP A 29 -3.48 -12.10 -12.30
N PRO A 30 -4.44 -12.89 -11.80
CA PRO A 30 -5.85 -12.79 -12.18
C PRO A 30 -6.54 -11.49 -11.76
N CYS A 31 -5.92 -10.67 -10.88
CA CYS A 31 -6.49 -9.40 -10.44
C CYS A 31 -6.25 -8.28 -11.46
N GLU A 32 -5.41 -8.52 -12.47
CA GLU A 32 -5.11 -7.59 -13.58
C GLU A 32 -4.59 -6.21 -13.13
N LEU A 33 -4.06 -6.14 -11.90
CA LEU A 33 -3.45 -4.93 -11.35
C LEU A 33 -2.09 -4.66 -11.99
N LYS A 34 -1.71 -3.39 -12.03
CA LYS A 34 -0.50 -2.93 -12.74
C LYS A 34 0.44 -2.16 -11.81
N GLN A 35 1.74 -2.22 -12.14
CA GLN A 35 2.76 -1.41 -11.50
C GLN A 35 2.38 0.08 -11.50
N GLY A 36 2.45 0.70 -10.33
CA GLY A 36 2.18 2.12 -10.12
C GLY A 36 0.70 2.52 -10.15
N GLN A 37 -0.21 1.55 -10.26
CA GLN A 37 -1.65 1.80 -10.26
C GLN A 37 -2.12 2.25 -8.88
N GLU A 38 -3.03 3.24 -8.85
CA GLU A 38 -3.68 3.64 -7.61
C GLU A 38 -4.69 2.57 -7.18
N VAL A 39 -4.58 2.10 -5.94
CA VAL A 39 -5.38 1.02 -5.38
C VAL A 39 -5.95 1.41 -4.02
N ILE A 40 -7.06 0.79 -3.65
CA ILE A 40 -7.63 0.80 -2.32
C ILE A 40 -7.55 -0.58 -1.71
N MET A 41 -7.33 -0.65 -0.40
CA MET A 41 -7.22 -1.89 0.35
C MET A 41 -8.19 -1.85 1.53
N CYS A 42 -8.95 -2.93 1.73
CA CYS A 42 -9.81 -3.06 2.89
C CYS A 42 -9.87 -4.50 3.42
N PRO A 43 -9.94 -4.68 4.75
CA PRO A 43 -10.21 -5.99 5.32
C PRO A 43 -11.63 -6.43 4.94
N VAL A 44 -11.81 -7.71 4.61
CA VAL A 44 -13.14 -8.24 4.19
C VAL A 44 -13.87 -9.00 5.30
N ASP A 45 -13.22 -9.22 6.44
CA ASP A 45 -13.65 -10.12 7.52
C ASP A 45 -13.96 -9.43 8.85
N THR A 46 -13.69 -8.13 8.97
CA THR A 46 -13.79 -7.41 10.26
C THR A 46 -14.97 -6.44 10.37
N GLY A 47 -15.69 -6.18 9.27
CA GLY A 47 -16.74 -5.16 9.23
C GLY A 47 -16.22 -3.71 9.31
N TYR A 48 -14.90 -3.51 9.36
CA TYR A 48 -14.29 -2.18 9.25
C TYR A 48 -14.30 -1.71 7.79
N ASN A 49 -14.77 -0.48 7.58
CA ASN A 49 -14.84 0.15 6.26
C ASN A 49 -13.72 1.15 5.99
N SER A 50 -12.76 1.30 6.92
CA SER A 50 -11.59 2.16 6.69
C SER A 50 -10.75 1.56 5.57
N LYS A 51 -10.52 2.36 4.53
CA LYS A 51 -9.71 1.96 3.37
C LYS A 51 -8.39 2.69 3.42
N ASP A 52 -7.33 1.92 3.29
CA ASP A 52 -6.04 2.49 2.95
C ASP A 52 -5.96 2.65 1.42
N ALA A 53 -5.19 3.65 0.97
CA ALA A 53 -5.02 3.94 -0.45
C ALA A 53 -3.57 4.31 -0.76
N GLY A 54 -3.14 3.96 -1.97
CA GLY A 54 -1.83 4.33 -2.47
C GLY A 54 -1.50 3.68 -3.80
N LYS A 55 -0.22 3.76 -4.18
CA LYS A 55 0.30 3.20 -5.42
C LYS A 55 0.79 1.77 -5.19
N LEU A 56 0.29 0.84 -5.99
CA LEU A 56 0.79 -0.53 -6.01
C LEU A 56 2.22 -0.57 -6.56
N VAL A 57 3.18 -1.00 -5.75
CA VAL A 57 4.60 -1.09 -6.14
C VAL A 57 5.13 -2.51 -6.19
N GLY A 58 4.46 -3.47 -5.55
CA GLY A 58 4.78 -4.90 -5.65
C GLY A 58 3.52 -5.74 -5.55
N LEU A 59 3.50 -6.86 -6.27
CA LEU A 59 2.41 -7.84 -6.19
C LEU A 59 2.97 -9.23 -6.46
N SER A 60 2.93 -10.08 -5.45
CA SER A 60 3.31 -11.49 -5.55
C SER A 60 2.09 -12.39 -5.31
N ILE A 61 2.31 -13.71 -5.18
CA ILE A 61 1.27 -14.64 -4.76
C ILE A 61 0.97 -14.59 -3.25
N TYR A 62 1.80 -13.89 -2.46
CA TYR A 62 1.67 -13.84 -1.01
C TYR A 62 1.16 -12.49 -0.52
N GLU A 63 1.61 -11.41 -1.15
CA GLU A 63 1.35 -10.05 -0.68
C GLU A 63 1.23 -9.03 -1.82
N ALA A 64 0.67 -7.88 -1.47
CA ALA A 64 0.77 -6.65 -2.23
C ALA A 64 1.51 -5.60 -1.41
N VAL A 65 2.42 -4.90 -2.06
CA VAL A 65 3.18 -3.80 -1.45
C VAL A 65 2.65 -2.49 -2.01
N VAL A 66 2.13 -1.64 -1.11
CA VAL A 66 1.52 -0.37 -1.47
C VAL A 66 2.32 0.77 -0.88
N LYS A 67 2.71 1.69 -1.76
CA LYS A 67 3.41 2.93 -1.43
C LYS A 67 2.39 4.03 -1.15
N THR A 68 2.49 4.68 0.01
CA THR A 68 1.70 5.85 0.36
C THR A 68 2.54 6.88 1.13
N LYS A 69 1.94 8.01 1.52
CA LYS A 69 2.61 9.05 2.30
C LYS A 69 2.14 9.02 3.75
N SER A 70 3.07 9.24 4.67
CA SER A 70 2.74 9.54 6.07
C SER A 70 1.97 10.86 6.19
N GLN A 71 1.03 10.91 7.13
CA GLN A 71 0.15 12.08 7.32
C GLN A 71 0.90 13.31 7.86
N GLN A 72 1.98 13.11 8.63
CA GLN A 72 2.67 14.20 9.34
C GLN A 72 3.79 14.85 8.52
N GLU A 73 4.59 14.04 7.81
CA GLU A 73 5.82 14.52 7.16
C GLU A 73 5.84 14.31 5.65
N GLU A 74 4.72 13.86 5.06
CA GLU A 74 4.62 13.48 3.64
C GLU A 74 5.67 12.46 3.15
N ARG A 75 6.40 11.82 4.06
CA ARG A 75 7.40 10.81 3.74
C ARG A 75 6.75 9.54 3.23
N GLU A 76 7.44 8.90 2.30
CA GLU A 76 7.04 7.60 1.76
C GLU A 76 7.03 6.52 2.86
N ILE A 77 5.96 5.76 2.90
CA ILE A 77 5.88 4.48 3.62
C ILE A 77 5.41 3.39 2.65
N ARG A 78 5.87 2.17 2.88
CA ARG A 78 5.45 0.98 2.14
C ARG A 78 4.74 0.05 3.10
N ILE A 79 3.51 -0.30 2.76
CA ILE A 79 2.65 -1.15 3.57
C ILE A 79 2.46 -2.47 2.84
N HIS A 80 2.69 -3.56 3.56
CA HIS A 80 2.59 -4.93 3.07
C HIS A 80 1.23 -5.50 3.47
N TYR A 81 0.44 -5.88 2.48
CA TYR A 81 -0.86 -6.50 2.67
C TYR A 81 -0.79 -7.97 2.29
N PRO A 82 -1.18 -8.89 3.18
CA PRO A 82 -1.44 -10.26 2.75
C PRO A 82 -2.58 -10.27 1.73
N ARG A 83 -2.53 -11.19 0.77
CA ARG A 83 -3.60 -11.34 -0.24
C ARG A 83 -4.90 -11.94 0.29
N TRP A 84 -4.81 -12.57 1.44
CA TRP A 84 -5.95 -13.21 2.10
C TRP A 84 -6.54 -12.25 3.11
N ASN A 85 -7.86 -12.26 3.24
CA ASN A 85 -8.66 -11.39 4.10
C ASN A 85 -8.59 -9.88 3.78
N PHE A 86 -7.95 -9.50 2.67
CA PHE A 86 -7.97 -8.14 2.15
C PHE A 86 -8.43 -8.13 0.68
N ALA A 87 -9.33 -7.21 0.35
CA ALA A 87 -9.61 -6.84 -1.03
C ALA A 87 -8.64 -5.73 -1.44
N ILE A 88 -8.10 -5.83 -2.66
CA ILE A 88 -7.20 -4.84 -3.24
C ILE A 88 -7.77 -4.49 -4.63
N ASP A 89 -8.38 -3.32 -4.72
CA ASP A 89 -9.10 -2.90 -5.92
C ASP A 89 -8.44 -1.67 -6.54
N ALA A 90 -8.46 -1.64 -7.87
CA ALA A 90 -8.11 -0.44 -8.62
C ALA A 90 -9.04 0.73 -8.25
N VAL A 91 -8.47 1.91 -7.97
CA VAL A 91 -9.28 3.12 -7.89
C VAL A 91 -9.75 3.48 -9.30
N PRO A 92 -11.07 3.61 -9.55
CA PRO A 92 -11.56 4.06 -10.84
C PRO A 92 -10.95 5.42 -11.15
N LYS A 93 -10.26 5.53 -12.29
CA LYS A 93 -9.83 6.84 -12.79
C LYS A 93 -11.09 7.67 -13.01
N ALA A 94 -11.28 8.74 -12.24
CA ALA A 94 -12.36 9.69 -12.52
C ALA A 94 -12.27 10.05 -14.01
N ALA A 95 -13.39 9.88 -14.73
CA ALA A 95 -13.46 10.25 -16.13
C ALA A 95 -12.94 11.69 -16.24
N ALA A 96 -11.90 11.90 -17.04
CA ALA A 96 -11.38 13.24 -17.30
C ALA A 96 -12.56 14.05 -17.83
N SER A 97 -13.12 14.92 -17.00
CA SER A 97 -14.06 15.94 -17.40
C SER A 97 -13.31 16.81 -18.40
N GLY A 98 -13.64 16.63 -19.68
CA GLY A 98 -13.10 17.42 -20.77
C GLY A 98 -13.30 18.91 -20.51
N GLN A 99 -12.22 19.67 -20.71
CA GLN A 99 -12.30 21.09 -21.02
C GLN A 99 -12.41 21.25 -22.53
#